data_AF-A0A2A2LZ67-F1
#
_entry.id   AF-A0A2A2LZ67-F1
#
_cell.length_a   1.000
_cell.length_b   1.000
_cell.length_c   1.000
_cell.angle_alpha   90.00
_cell.angle_beta   90.00
_cell.angle_gamma   90.00
#
_symmetry.space_group_name_H-M   'P 1'
#
loop_
_entity.id
_entity.type
_entity.pdbx_description
1 polymer ?
#
loop_
_entity_poly.entity_id
_entity_poly.type
_entity_poly.pdbx_seq_one_letter_code
_entity_poly.pdbx_strand_id
1 'polypeptide(L)'
;MVRYFGWICEAILLATGKTETQLSTSLTIGKSTNEVFLSRTFVEAIFEELNMERLLNQINDPQFYGVDEIFFHTLVINSWMRLPGQIQNPCGLRIRNLARWTHWDYGKDSIHCHSKALRHNICILGVEYLPIVRDRPEILANKVNQEFDFGTILCMRKSMNRIESGSMIEGHLEMKHYERLPQVGLKKC
;
A
#
# COMPACT_ATOMS: atom_id res chain seq x y z
N MET A 1 13.58 3.89 2.88
CA MET A 1 14.96 3.41 3.01
C MET A 1 15.02 2.08 2.30
N VAL A 2 15.68 2.01 1.14
CA VAL A 2 15.90 0.75 0.41
C VAL A 2 17.10 0.08 1.07
N ARG A 3 16.94 -1.16 1.55
CA ARG A 3 18.05 -1.98 2.06
C ARG A 3 18.20 -3.18 1.15
N TYR A 4 19.40 -3.39 0.64
CA TYR A 4 19.74 -4.56 -0.14
C TYR A 4 20.04 -5.70 0.83
N PHE A 5 19.23 -6.76 0.79
CA PHE A 5 19.55 -8.02 1.41
C PHE A 5 20.02 -8.97 0.31
N GLY A 6 21.14 -9.67 0.54
CA GLY A 6 21.77 -10.57 -0.43
C GLY A 6 21.03 -11.89 -0.58
N TRP A 7 19.74 -11.84 -0.94
CA TRP A 7 18.90 -13.02 -1.05
C TRP A 7 18.92 -13.45 -2.51
N ILE A 8 19.50 -14.63 -2.76
CA ILE A 8 19.65 -15.21 -4.09
C ILE A 8 18.28 -15.76 -4.53
N CYS A 9 17.80 -15.31 -5.68
CA CYS A 9 16.42 -15.54 -6.15
C CYS A 9 16.17 -16.84 -6.91
N GLU A 10 17.20 -17.66 -7.12
CA GLU A 10 17.06 -18.95 -7.83
C GLU A 10 16.04 -19.87 -7.15
N ALA A 11 15.73 -19.58 -5.88
CA ALA A 11 14.81 -20.34 -5.05
C ALA A 11 13.37 -19.80 -4.99
N ILE A 12 13.06 -18.62 -5.56
CA ILE A 12 11.77 -17.92 -5.34
C ILE A 12 10.85 -18.01 -6.56
N LEU A 13 11.40 -17.94 -7.78
CA LEU A 13 10.60 -18.11 -8.99
C LEU A 13 10.44 -19.61 -9.32
N LEU A 14 9.25 -20.00 -9.78
CA LEU A 14 9.08 -21.30 -10.44
C LEU A 14 9.77 -21.23 -11.81
N ALA A 15 10.71 -22.14 -12.07
CA ALA A 15 11.64 -22.05 -13.20
C ALA A 15 10.97 -22.08 -14.59
N THR A 16 9.75 -22.61 -14.68
CA THR A 16 8.98 -22.71 -15.92
C THR A 16 8.74 -21.33 -16.54
N GLY A 17 9.35 -21.09 -17.72
CA GLY A 17 9.16 -19.86 -18.49
C GLY A 17 10.00 -18.66 -18.04
N LYS A 18 10.96 -18.84 -17.12
CA LYS A 18 11.86 -17.78 -16.64
C LYS A 18 13.28 -17.93 -17.22
N THR A 19 13.96 -16.81 -17.45
CA THR A 19 15.34 -16.81 -17.97
C THR A 19 16.37 -17.05 -16.86
N GLU A 20 17.57 -17.53 -17.19
CA GLU A 20 18.68 -17.68 -16.24
C GLU A 20 19.01 -16.36 -15.51
N THR A 21 18.94 -15.23 -16.22
CA THR A 21 19.11 -13.91 -15.62
C THR A 21 18.04 -13.62 -14.57
N GLN A 22 16.78 -13.98 -14.83
CA GLN A 22 15.70 -13.80 -13.84
C GLN A 22 15.91 -14.69 -12.61
N LEU A 23 16.39 -15.92 -12.81
CA LEU A 23 16.65 -16.84 -11.70
C LEU A 23 17.84 -16.36 -10.84
N SER A 24 18.87 -15.75 -11.43
CA SER A 24 20.07 -15.29 -10.72
C SER A 24 20.00 -13.86 -10.16
N THR A 25 18.98 -13.06 -10.50
CA THR A 25 18.86 -11.65 -10.07
C THR A 25 18.36 -11.53 -8.63
N SER A 26 19.05 -10.80 -7.75
CA SER A 26 18.61 -10.58 -6.35
C SER A 26 17.37 -9.67 -6.22
N LEU A 27 16.54 -9.95 -5.21
CA LEU A 27 15.37 -9.11 -4.86
C LEU A 27 15.79 -7.78 -4.25
N THR A 28 15.21 -6.70 -4.75
CA THR A 28 15.25 -5.39 -4.09
C THR A 28 14.12 -5.28 -3.07
N ILE A 29 14.43 -5.07 -1.79
CA ILE A 29 13.39 -4.96 -0.76
C ILE A 29 12.75 -3.57 -0.78
N GLY A 30 11.42 -3.57 -0.95
CA GLY A 30 10.57 -2.38 -0.84
C GLY A 30 9.82 -2.36 0.48
N LYS A 31 9.69 -1.19 1.11
CA LYS A 31 8.91 -1.01 2.34
C LYS A 31 7.84 0.07 2.17
N SER A 32 6.63 -0.19 2.66
CA SER A 32 5.52 0.76 2.75
C SER A 32 4.48 0.21 3.73
N THR A 33 3.24 0.69 3.75
CA THR A 33 2.19 0.15 4.62
C THR A 33 1.73 -1.22 4.13
N ASN A 34 1.11 -2.00 5.02
CA ASN A 34 0.63 -3.36 4.72
C ASN A 34 -0.70 -3.39 3.94
N GLU A 35 -1.47 -2.31 3.93
CA GLU A 35 -2.70 -2.21 3.13
C GLU A 35 -2.38 -1.91 1.67
N VAL A 36 -2.94 -2.73 0.78
CA VAL A 36 -2.71 -2.69 -0.66
C VAL A 36 -4.00 -3.01 -1.42
N PHE A 37 -4.11 -2.48 -2.64
CA PHE A 37 -5.08 -2.94 -3.63
C PHE A 37 -4.33 -3.68 -4.73
N LEU A 38 -4.73 -4.92 -4.99
CA LEU A 38 -4.07 -5.80 -5.95
C LEU A 38 -5.09 -6.29 -6.98
N SER A 39 -4.66 -6.43 -8.24
CA SER A 39 -5.48 -7.06 -9.26
C SER A 39 -5.56 -8.56 -9.01
N ARG A 40 -6.69 -9.17 -9.37
CA ARG A 40 -6.88 -10.63 -9.30
C ARG A 40 -5.75 -11.37 -10.03
N THR A 41 -5.39 -10.91 -11.23
CA THR A 41 -4.33 -11.49 -12.05
C THR A 41 -2.95 -11.45 -11.38
N PHE A 42 -2.63 -10.37 -10.65
CA PHE A 42 -1.38 -10.32 -9.89
C PHE A 42 -1.38 -11.33 -8.73
N VAL A 43 -2.50 -11.43 -8.01
CA VAL A 43 -2.65 -12.41 -6.93
C VAL A 43 -2.51 -13.84 -7.45
N GLU A 44 -3.14 -14.17 -8.57
CA GLU A 44 -3.00 -15.49 -9.21
C GLU A 44 -1.53 -15.79 -9.57
N ALA A 45 -0.86 -14.84 -10.24
CA ALA A 45 0.55 -15.00 -10.61
C ALA A 45 1.48 -15.21 -9.41
N ILE A 46 1.19 -14.63 -8.24
CA ILE A 46 1.94 -14.88 -7.01
C ILE A 46 1.90 -16.37 -6.64
N PHE A 47 0.75 -17.02 -6.76
CA PHE A 47 0.61 -18.44 -6.41
C PHE A 47 1.06 -19.38 -7.54
N GLU A 48 0.97 -18.95 -8.80
CA GLU A 48 1.27 -19.77 -9.96
C GLU A 48 2.73 -19.67 -10.43
N GLU A 49 3.40 -18.55 -10.17
CA GLU A 49 4.75 -18.28 -10.68
C GLU A 49 5.82 -18.20 -9.59
N LEU A 50 5.43 -18.11 -8.31
CA LEU A 50 6.37 -18.04 -7.19
C LEU A 50 6.31 -19.29 -6.31
N ASN A 51 7.47 -19.70 -5.80
CA ASN A 51 7.58 -20.63 -4.70
C ASN A 51 7.28 -19.90 -3.39
N MET A 52 6.00 -19.85 -3.03
CA MET A 52 5.51 -19.12 -1.86
C MET A 52 6.06 -19.65 -0.54
N GLU A 53 6.28 -20.96 -0.41
CA GLU A 53 6.88 -21.55 0.79
C GLU A 53 8.29 -21.01 1.03
N ARG A 54 9.13 -21.04 -0.02
CA ARG A 54 10.51 -20.54 0.07
C ARG A 54 10.53 -19.02 0.28
N LEU A 55 9.70 -18.28 -0.44
CA LEU A 55 9.59 -16.83 -0.28
C LEU A 55 9.20 -16.43 1.14
N LEU A 56 8.20 -17.09 1.73
CA LEU A 56 7.74 -16.80 3.09
C LEU A 56 8.77 -17.24 4.13
N ASN A 57 9.42 -18.39 3.98
CA ASN A 57 10.48 -18.84 4.90
C ASN A 57 11.67 -17.90 4.90
N GLN A 58 11.97 -17.32 3.74
CA GLN A 58 12.95 -16.28 3.62
C GLN A 58 12.45 -15.02 4.34
N ILE A 59 11.32 -14.45 3.92
CA ILE A 59 10.84 -13.13 4.39
C ILE A 59 10.48 -13.10 5.88
N ASN A 60 9.95 -14.19 6.43
CA ASN A 60 9.54 -14.33 7.84
C ASN A 60 10.73 -14.60 8.77
N ASP A 61 11.74 -13.73 8.73
CA ASP A 61 12.84 -13.77 9.67
C ASP A 61 12.43 -13.04 10.97
N PRO A 62 12.42 -13.75 12.13
CA PRO A 62 12.00 -13.18 13.41
C PRO A 62 12.90 -12.05 13.92
N GLN A 63 14.07 -11.83 13.30
CA GLN A 63 14.95 -10.71 13.62
C GLN A 63 14.46 -9.38 13.03
N PHE A 64 13.53 -9.41 12.06
CA PHE A 64 13.01 -8.18 11.44
C PHE A 64 11.61 -7.83 11.95
N TYR A 65 11.40 -6.54 12.18
CA TYR A 65 10.11 -5.96 12.58
C TYR A 65 9.35 -5.42 11.36
N GLY A 66 8.04 -5.64 11.31
CA GLY A 66 7.16 -5.14 10.25
C GLY A 66 7.39 -5.86 8.91
N VAL A 67 7.46 -7.19 8.94
CA VAL A 67 7.68 -8.02 7.76
C VAL A 67 6.49 -7.96 6.78
N ASP A 68 5.28 -7.74 7.30
CA ASP A 68 4.08 -7.49 6.52
C ASP A 68 4.14 -6.19 5.69
N GLU A 69 5.00 -5.23 6.10
CA GLU A 69 5.23 -3.96 5.41
C GLU A 69 6.22 -4.06 4.23
N ILE A 70 6.83 -5.24 4.01
CA ILE A 70 7.81 -5.43 2.94
C ILE A 70 7.37 -6.39 1.82
N PHE A 71 6.46 -7.33 2.11
CA PHE A 71 6.11 -8.41 1.19
C PHE A 71 5.59 -7.91 -0.17
N PHE A 72 4.40 -7.30 -0.21
CA PHE A 72 3.79 -6.89 -1.48
C PHE A 72 4.59 -5.81 -2.21
N HIS A 73 5.20 -4.88 -1.47
CA HIS A 73 5.99 -3.82 -2.07
C HIS A 73 7.25 -4.34 -2.74
N THR A 74 7.92 -5.32 -2.13
CA THR A 74 9.04 -6.05 -2.76
C THR A 74 8.58 -6.71 -4.05
N LEU A 75 7.43 -7.41 -4.04
CA LEU A 75 6.93 -8.04 -5.26
C LEU A 75 6.59 -7.01 -6.36
N VAL A 76 6.03 -5.87 -6.02
CA VAL A 76 5.61 -4.87 -7.02
C VAL A 76 6.78 -4.14 -7.70
N ILE A 77 7.88 -3.87 -6.98
CA ILE A 77 9.02 -3.08 -7.52
C ILE A 77 10.05 -3.92 -8.30
N ASN A 78 10.04 -5.24 -8.16
CA ASN A 78 11.00 -6.12 -8.85
C ASN A 78 10.46 -6.52 -10.23
N SER A 79 10.35 -5.54 -11.14
CA SER A 79 9.75 -5.69 -12.48
C SER A 79 10.44 -6.71 -13.38
N TRP A 80 11.69 -7.06 -13.07
CA TRP A 80 12.43 -8.13 -13.75
C TRP A 80 11.77 -9.51 -13.56
N MET A 81 10.93 -9.72 -12.54
CA MET A 81 10.15 -10.96 -12.37
C MET A 81 9.04 -11.12 -13.44
N ARG A 82 8.63 -9.99 -14.05
CA ARG A 82 7.59 -9.91 -15.10
C ARG A 82 6.24 -10.47 -14.66
N LEU A 83 5.88 -10.32 -13.39
CA LEU A 83 4.53 -10.64 -12.92
C LEU A 83 3.53 -9.57 -13.41
N PRO A 84 2.30 -9.96 -13.75
CA PRO A 84 1.26 -9.01 -14.18
C PRO A 84 0.93 -8.01 -13.06
N GLY A 85 0.85 -6.72 -13.36
CA GLY A 85 0.53 -5.69 -12.35
C GLY A 85 1.74 -5.13 -11.57
N GLN A 86 2.96 -5.57 -11.88
CA GLN A 86 4.18 -4.92 -11.39
C GLN A 86 4.41 -3.56 -12.04
N ILE A 87 5.13 -2.70 -11.32
CA ILE A 87 5.52 -1.38 -11.82
C ILE A 87 6.77 -1.55 -12.66
N GLN A 88 6.65 -1.39 -13.98
CA GLN A 88 7.70 -1.74 -14.93
C GLN A 88 9.02 -0.95 -14.72
N ASN A 89 8.93 0.30 -14.27
CA ASN A 89 10.11 1.15 -14.05
C ASN A 89 9.98 2.00 -12.77
N PRO A 90 10.39 1.49 -11.59
CA PRO A 90 10.23 2.17 -10.31
C PRO A 90 11.36 3.18 -10.04
N CYS A 91 11.62 4.11 -10.97
CA CYS A 91 12.82 4.98 -11.10
C CYS A 91 13.15 5.89 -9.91
N GLY A 92 13.46 5.34 -8.74
CA GLY A 92 13.65 6.13 -7.52
C GLY A 92 12.43 6.95 -7.11
N LEU A 93 11.28 6.73 -7.75
CA LEU A 93 10.05 7.43 -7.46
C LEU A 93 9.56 7.00 -6.09
N ARG A 94 9.35 7.97 -5.19
CA ARG A 94 8.59 7.74 -3.96
C ARG A 94 7.13 7.57 -4.36
N ILE A 95 6.74 6.35 -4.67
CA ILE A 95 5.36 5.99 -5.00
C ILE A 95 4.52 6.16 -3.74
N ARG A 96 3.54 7.06 -3.79
CA ARG A 96 2.61 7.24 -2.68
C ARG A 96 1.66 6.06 -2.64
N ASN A 97 1.52 5.42 -1.47
CA ASN A 97 0.47 4.43 -1.27
C ASN A 97 -0.89 5.15 -1.23
N LEU A 98 -1.81 4.72 -2.09
CA LEU A 98 -3.18 5.25 -2.14
C LEU A 98 -4.20 4.34 -1.47
N ALA A 99 -3.78 3.15 -1.00
CA ALA A 99 -4.66 2.24 -0.30
C ALA A 99 -5.23 2.89 0.95
N ARG A 100 -4.36 3.53 1.74
CA ARG A 100 -4.74 4.02 3.06
C ARG A 100 -3.93 5.24 3.48
N TRP A 101 -4.65 6.25 3.95
CA TRP A 101 -4.08 7.35 4.71
C TRP A 101 -4.07 7.04 6.20
N THR A 102 -2.99 7.41 6.88
CA THR A 102 -2.84 7.28 8.34
C THR A 102 -2.10 8.47 8.88
N HIS A 103 -2.65 9.08 9.94
CA HIS A 103 -1.98 10.16 10.66
C HIS A 103 -1.17 9.55 11.81
N TRP A 104 0.15 9.60 11.63
CA TRP A 104 1.12 9.22 12.65
C TRP A 104 1.53 10.44 13.47
N ASP A 105 1.53 10.31 14.78
CA ASP A 105 2.02 11.32 15.72
C ASP A 105 3.01 10.64 16.67
N TYR A 106 4.29 10.98 16.48
CA TYR A 106 5.42 10.48 17.25
C TYR A 106 5.90 11.49 18.32
N GLY A 107 5.15 12.57 18.56
CA GLY A 107 5.45 13.57 19.58
C GLY A 107 6.70 14.42 19.33
N LYS A 108 7.26 14.44 18.10
CA LYS A 108 8.49 15.18 17.77
C LYS A 108 8.28 16.49 16.99
N ASP A 109 7.13 16.66 16.33
CA ASP A 109 6.81 17.84 15.49
C ASP A 109 5.35 18.31 15.69
N SER A 110 5.08 19.57 15.33
CA SER A 110 3.89 20.37 15.64
C SER A 110 2.55 19.94 15.01
N ILE A 111 2.48 18.81 14.31
CA ILE A 111 1.21 18.28 13.79
C ILE A 111 0.65 17.33 14.84
N HIS A 112 0.01 17.92 15.84
CA HIS A 112 -0.66 17.15 16.87
C HIS A 112 -1.88 16.44 16.31
N CYS A 113 -2.11 15.25 16.83
CA CYS A 113 -3.35 14.53 16.63
C CYS A 113 -4.58 15.42 16.94
N HIS A 114 -5.38 15.77 15.93
CA HIS A 114 -6.52 16.68 16.11
C HIS A 114 -7.55 16.14 17.12
N SER A 115 -7.76 14.83 17.12
CA SER A 115 -8.61 14.10 18.07
C SER A 115 -8.05 14.06 19.50
N LYS A 116 -6.75 14.35 19.66
CA LYS A 116 -5.96 14.13 20.88
C LYS A 116 -5.99 12.67 21.37
N ALA A 117 -6.43 11.74 20.52
CA ALA A 117 -6.59 10.34 20.84
C ALA A 117 -5.66 9.50 19.98
N LEU A 118 -4.69 8.86 20.64
CA LEU A 118 -3.66 8.06 20.01
C LEU A 118 -3.73 6.62 20.50
N ARG A 119 -3.30 5.70 19.65
CA ARG A 119 -2.97 4.32 20.05
C ARG A 119 -1.80 3.83 19.18
N HIS A 120 -0.73 3.36 19.79
CA HIS A 120 0.49 2.96 19.07
C HIS A 120 0.99 4.04 18.09
N ASN A 121 1.02 5.31 18.49
CA ASN A 121 1.45 6.46 17.68
C ASN A 121 0.62 6.75 16.42
N ILE A 122 -0.55 6.13 16.28
CA ILE A 122 -1.52 6.43 15.22
C ILE A 122 -2.69 7.19 15.85
N CYS A 123 -3.11 8.26 15.20
CA CYS A 123 -4.32 9.01 15.54
C CYS A 123 -5.60 8.21 15.31
N ILE A 124 -6.49 8.23 16.30
CA ILE A 124 -7.89 7.84 16.10
C ILE A 124 -8.58 9.03 15.42
N LEU A 125 -9.21 8.78 14.27
CA LEU A 125 -9.87 9.78 13.46
C LEU A 125 -11.28 10.01 13.99
N GLY A 126 -11.51 11.17 14.61
CA GLY A 126 -12.83 11.70 14.98
C GLY A 126 -13.46 12.56 13.87
N VAL A 127 -14.62 13.13 14.14
CA VAL A 127 -15.39 13.96 13.18
C VAL A 127 -14.59 15.17 12.68
N GLU A 128 -13.66 15.68 13.48
CA GLU A 128 -12.75 16.76 13.13
C GLU A 128 -11.79 16.42 11.97
N TYR A 129 -11.60 15.13 11.67
CA TYR A 129 -10.81 14.68 10.53
C TYR A 129 -11.60 14.60 9.22
N LEU A 130 -12.93 14.68 9.25
CA LEU A 130 -13.75 14.50 8.03
C LEU A 130 -13.40 15.47 6.90
N PRO A 131 -13.13 16.77 7.14
CA PRO A 131 -12.68 17.67 6.07
C PRO A 131 -11.35 17.24 5.46
N ILE A 132 -10.41 16.75 6.30
CA ILE A 132 -9.10 16.28 5.84
C ILE A 132 -9.28 15.01 5.00
N VAL A 133 -10.06 14.04 5.49
CA VAL A 133 -10.30 12.77 4.81
C VAL A 133 -10.99 12.99 3.46
N ARG A 134 -11.92 13.94 3.36
CA ARG A 134 -12.62 14.26 2.11
C ARG A 134 -11.65 14.72 1.01
N ASP A 135 -10.61 15.45 1.36
CA ASP A 135 -9.72 16.10 0.40
C ASP A 135 -8.46 15.25 0.11
N ARG A 136 -8.42 14.02 0.62
CA ARG A 136 -7.29 13.09 0.48
C ARG A 136 -7.44 12.19 -0.76
N PRO A 137 -6.34 11.90 -1.47
CA PRO A 137 -6.35 10.98 -2.60
C PRO A 137 -6.27 9.50 -2.19
N GLU A 138 -6.11 9.18 -0.92
CA GLU A 138 -6.15 7.80 -0.44
C GLU A 138 -7.59 7.29 -0.34
N ILE A 139 -7.84 6.04 -0.74
CA ILE A 139 -9.19 5.45 -0.78
C ILE A 139 -9.72 5.14 0.63
N LEU A 140 -8.83 4.69 1.52
CA LEU A 140 -9.16 4.39 2.91
C LEU A 140 -8.46 5.36 3.86
N ALA A 141 -9.04 5.54 5.04
CA ALA A 141 -8.43 6.28 6.14
C ALA A 141 -8.40 5.39 7.39
N ASN A 142 -7.31 5.51 8.16
CA ASN A 142 -7.14 4.75 9.39
C ASN A 142 -6.53 5.60 10.52
N LYS A 143 -6.98 5.44 11.76
CA LYS A 143 -7.95 4.44 12.28
C LYS A 143 -9.21 5.10 12.82
N VAL A 144 -10.34 4.40 12.73
CA VAL A 144 -11.61 4.83 13.33
C VAL A 144 -11.95 3.89 14.48
N ASN A 145 -12.51 4.41 15.57
CA ASN A 145 -12.99 3.60 16.69
C ASN A 145 -14.37 4.11 17.13
N GLN A 146 -15.37 3.24 17.08
CA GLN A 146 -16.75 3.54 17.47
C GLN A 146 -16.91 3.96 18.93
N GLU A 147 -16.09 3.41 19.84
CA GLU A 147 -16.14 3.77 21.27
C GLU A 147 -15.55 5.16 21.53
N PHE A 148 -14.65 5.61 20.65
CA PHE A 148 -14.07 6.94 20.71
C PHE A 148 -15.02 7.97 20.08
N ASP A 149 -15.42 7.73 18.84
CA ASP A 149 -16.30 8.64 18.10
C ASP A 149 -17.12 7.89 17.03
N PHE A 150 -18.33 7.47 17.42
CA PHE A 150 -19.29 6.87 16.49
C PHE A 150 -19.83 7.88 15.46
N GLY A 151 -19.77 9.17 15.75
CA GLY A 151 -20.17 10.25 14.85
C GLY A 151 -19.37 10.22 13.54
N THR A 152 -18.08 9.88 13.61
CA THR A 152 -17.22 9.72 12.42
C THR A 152 -17.80 8.69 11.44
N ILE A 153 -18.22 7.54 11.96
CA ILE A 153 -18.79 6.44 11.16
C ILE A 153 -20.13 6.87 10.55
N LEU A 154 -21.01 7.47 11.36
CA LEU A 154 -22.32 7.94 10.90
C LEU A 154 -22.21 9.02 9.82
N CYS A 155 -21.36 10.02 10.05
CA CYS A 155 -21.15 11.12 9.11
C CYS A 155 -20.55 10.60 7.80
N MET A 156 -19.54 9.72 7.85
CA MET A 156 -18.97 9.14 6.64
C MET A 156 -20.01 8.30 5.88
N ARG A 157 -20.81 7.47 6.56
CA ARG A 157 -21.90 6.70 5.94
C ARG A 157 -22.93 7.61 5.27
N LYS A 158 -23.33 8.69 5.95
CA LYS A 158 -24.27 9.68 5.40
C LYS A 158 -23.67 10.38 4.18
N SER A 159 -22.40 10.74 4.20
CA SER A 159 -21.69 11.32 3.05
C SER A 159 -21.67 10.36 1.87
N MET A 160 -21.30 9.09 2.08
CA MET A 160 -21.30 8.07 1.01
C MET A 160 -22.71 7.88 0.41
N ASN A 161 -23.75 7.79 1.24
CA ASN A 161 -25.14 7.72 0.75
C ASN A 161 -25.54 8.92 -0.10
N ARG A 162 -25.06 10.12 0.25
CA ARG A 162 -25.35 11.35 -0.51
C ARG A 162 -24.62 11.40 -1.85
N ILE A 163 -23.39 10.88 -1.89
CA ILE A 163 -22.60 10.72 -3.12
C ILE A 163 -23.30 9.73 -4.05
N GLU A 164 -23.68 8.56 -3.52
CA GLU A 164 -24.35 7.49 -4.27
C GLU A 164 -25.71 7.95 -4.84
N SER A 165 -26.47 8.73 -4.06
CA SER A 165 -27.76 9.27 -4.52
C SER A 165 -27.65 10.48 -5.45
N GLY A 166 -26.44 10.99 -5.71
CA GLY A 166 -26.21 12.20 -6.51
C GLY A 166 -26.57 13.51 -5.81
N SER A 167 -26.94 13.47 -4.53
CA SER A 167 -27.24 14.67 -3.71
C SER A 167 -25.99 15.42 -3.19
N MET A 168 -24.80 14.92 -3.51
CA MET A 168 -23.51 15.54 -3.23
C MET A 168 -22.49 15.17 -4.31
N ILE A 169 -21.86 16.19 -4.90
CA ILE A 169 -20.81 16.03 -5.92
C ILE A 169 -19.41 16.21 -5.31
N GLU A 170 -19.30 16.86 -4.14
CA GLU A 170 -18.04 16.89 -3.39
C GLU A 170 -17.73 15.51 -2.80
N GLY A 171 -16.45 15.12 -2.82
CA GLY A 171 -15.99 13.82 -2.30
C GLY A 171 -16.00 12.67 -3.32
N HIS A 172 -16.33 12.94 -4.59
CA HIS A 172 -16.03 11.99 -5.69
C HIS A 172 -14.51 11.90 -5.91
N LEU A 173 -14.04 10.69 -6.22
CA LEU A 173 -12.64 10.45 -6.55
C LEU A 173 -12.26 11.21 -7.83
N GLU A 174 -11.19 11.99 -7.80
CA GLU A 174 -10.65 12.63 -9.02
C GLU A 174 -10.01 11.58 -9.94
N MET A 175 -10.80 10.90 -10.76
CA MET A 175 -10.34 9.78 -11.60
C MET A 175 -9.09 10.09 -12.42
N LYS A 176 -8.98 11.31 -12.95
CA LYS A 176 -7.80 11.77 -13.70
C LYS A 176 -6.52 11.74 -12.87
N HIS A 177 -6.58 11.96 -11.55
CA HIS A 177 -5.44 11.79 -10.66
C HIS A 177 -4.95 10.34 -10.69
N TYR A 178 -5.88 9.39 -10.52
CA TYR A 178 -5.56 7.97 -10.43
C TYR A 178 -5.06 7.37 -11.74
N GLU A 179 -5.64 7.78 -12.87
CA GLU A 179 -5.22 7.33 -14.20
C GLU A 179 -3.78 7.74 -14.56
N ARG A 180 -3.27 8.83 -13.98
CA ARG A 180 -1.91 9.34 -14.25
C ARG A 180 -0.82 8.71 -13.39
N LEU A 181 -1.19 7.83 -12.46
CA LEU A 181 -0.26 7.26 -11.49
C LEU A 181 0.71 6.27 -12.16
N PRO A 182 1.96 6.18 -11.67
CA PRO A 182 2.96 5.26 -12.22
C PRO A 182 2.54 3.78 -12.20
N GLN A 183 1.65 3.40 -11.27
CA GLN A 183 1.11 2.04 -11.20
C GLN A 183 0.02 1.72 -12.23
N VAL A 184 -0.58 2.74 -12.87
CA VAL A 184 -1.64 2.55 -13.88
C VAL A 184 -1.08 2.73 -15.30
N GLY A 185 -0.19 3.70 -15.49
CA GLY A 185 0.39 4.02 -16.80
C GLY A 185 1.82 3.54 -16.99
N LEU A 186 2.17 3.14 -18.21
CA LEU A 186 3.53 2.87 -18.66
C LEU A 186 4.33 4.17 -18.77
N LYS A 187 4.69 4.79 -17.65
CA LYS A 187 5.69 5.86 -17.69
C LYS A 187 7.05 5.21 -17.83
N LYS A 188 7.59 5.25 -19.06
CA LYS A 188 9.02 5.07 -19.28
C LYS A 188 9.75 6.20 -18.54
N CYS A 189 10.68 5.82 -17.69
CA CYS A 189 11.92 6.55 -17.58
C CYS A 189 12.82 6.05 -18.72
#